data_AF-A0A151LPD2-F1
#
_entry.id   AF-A0A151LPD2-F1
#
_cell.length_a   1.000
_cell.length_b   1.000
_cell.length_c   1.000
_cell.angle_alpha   90.00
_cell.angle_beta   90.00
_cell.angle_gamma   90.00
#
_symmetry.space_group_name_H-M   'P 1'
#
loop_
_entity.id
_entity.type
_entity.pdbx_description
1 polymer ?
#
loop_
_entity_poly.entity_id
_entity_poly.type
_entity_poly.pdbx_seq_one_letter_code
_entity_poly.pdbx_strand_id
1 'polypeptide(L)'
;MMKRYNLKYCCDDVSVFPSSTLINHDNNKFSEYFGLTAISTYQLKNKEPNEEPKKKGKIYLFGLNQNIKDDDNNNCEIDYYLEYKKNINFHNGVLQSNYIFTNDKLYLGSVCVNGFYLSDLKEETYEKLLETSKEKNNSGLSFEAFDNKPEKICISFSNGDMCLLVHGQQEKIWKAHDYHVWSCTFNGNENVITTGSDDCSFVIWDLRTTTISQQNKKSHTQGIT
;
A
#
# COMPACT_ATOMS: atom_id res chain seq x y z
N MET A 1 12.54 7.81 28.82
CA MET A 1 11.54 6.75 29.10
C MET A 1 10.89 6.36 27.78
N MET A 2 11.27 5.23 27.20
CA MET A 2 10.77 4.77 25.89
C MET A 2 9.28 4.44 26.05
N LYS A 3 8.37 5.24 25.49
CA LYS A 3 6.92 4.95 25.52
C LYS A 3 6.70 3.61 24.81
N ARG A 4 6.42 2.56 25.57
CA ARG A 4 5.88 1.32 25.01
C ARG A 4 4.48 1.62 24.48
N TYR A 5 4.37 1.79 23.17
CA TYR A 5 3.07 1.80 22.52
C TYR A 5 2.56 0.37 22.51
N ASN A 6 1.57 0.07 23.35
CA ASN A 6 0.76 -1.14 23.21
C ASN A 6 -0.02 -1.02 21.90
N LEU A 7 0.62 -1.41 20.78
CA LEU A 7 -0.03 -1.52 19.49
C LEU A 7 -1.06 -2.65 19.62
N LYS A 8 -2.32 -2.27 19.80
CA LYS A 8 -3.47 -3.19 19.74
C LYS A 8 -3.75 -3.70 18.32
N TYR A 9 -2.95 -3.31 17.34
CA TYR A 9 -3.16 -3.59 15.92
C TYR A 9 -2.08 -4.52 15.40
N CYS A 10 -2.46 -5.42 14.50
CA CYS A 10 -1.54 -6.17 13.66
C CYS A 10 -0.90 -5.20 12.66
N CYS A 11 0.39 -5.40 12.37
CA CYS A 11 1.06 -4.77 11.24
C CYS A 11 0.69 -5.56 10.00
N ASP A 12 0.09 -4.91 9.00
CA ASP A 12 -0.24 -5.54 7.73
C ASP A 12 0.83 -5.26 6.67
N ASP A 13 1.38 -4.05 6.66
CA ASP A 13 2.37 -3.64 5.66
C ASP A 13 3.35 -2.60 6.21
N VAL A 14 4.57 -2.60 5.67
CA VAL A 14 5.65 -1.67 6.02
C VAL A 14 6.27 -1.13 4.73
N SER A 15 6.21 0.18 4.57
CA SER A 15 6.79 0.89 3.42
C SER A 15 7.83 1.89 3.87
N VAL A 16 8.99 1.90 3.22
CA VAL A 16 10.11 2.80 3.54
C VAL A 16 10.42 3.67 2.33
N PHE A 17 10.60 4.97 2.54
CA PHE A 17 11.01 5.91 1.48
C PHE A 17 12.53 6.14 1.50
N PRO A 18 13.20 6.22 0.33
CA PRO A 18 12.71 5.73 -0.95
C PRO A 18 12.59 4.20 -0.91
N SER A 19 11.57 3.66 -1.57
CA SER A 19 11.52 2.22 -1.82
C SER A 19 12.68 1.83 -2.74
N SER A 20 13.20 0.61 -2.62
CA SER A 20 14.20 0.05 -3.53
C SER A 20 13.72 0.01 -4.99
N THR A 21 12.41 0.10 -5.22
CA THR A 21 11.78 0.17 -6.54
C THR A 21 11.74 1.59 -7.14
N LEU A 22 12.13 2.64 -6.40
CA LEU A 22 12.30 3.99 -6.95
C LEU A 22 13.63 4.10 -7.73
N ILE A 23 13.64 3.59 -8.96
CA ILE A 23 14.83 3.60 -9.82
C ILE A 23 15.10 5.00 -10.42
N ASN A 24 14.08 5.86 -10.49
CA ASN A 24 14.12 7.14 -11.23
C ASN A 24 14.14 8.40 -10.35
N HIS A 25 14.53 8.28 -9.07
CA HIS A 25 14.47 9.39 -8.12
C HIS A 25 15.75 10.23 -8.10
N ASP A 26 15.62 11.55 -8.20
CA ASP A 26 16.70 12.49 -7.91
C ASP A 26 16.85 12.62 -6.39
N ASN A 27 17.85 11.94 -5.82
CA ASN A 27 18.07 11.75 -4.38
C ASN A 27 17.99 13.01 -3.52
N ASN A 28 18.17 14.20 -4.10
CA ASN A 28 18.15 15.45 -3.35
C ASN A 28 16.74 16.02 -3.12
N LYS A 29 15.73 15.68 -3.93
CA LYS A 29 14.45 16.42 -3.91
C LYS A 29 13.56 16.10 -2.71
N PHE A 30 13.57 14.85 -2.26
CA PHE A 30 12.79 14.38 -1.11
C PHE A 30 13.71 13.87 0.02
N SER A 31 14.92 14.43 0.15
CA SER A 31 15.90 13.99 1.14
C SER A 31 15.38 14.11 2.58
N GLU A 32 14.48 15.06 2.86
CA GLU A 32 13.83 15.22 4.16
C GLU A 32 12.93 14.03 4.55
N TYR A 33 12.49 13.25 3.56
CA TYR A 33 11.67 12.05 3.75
C TYR A 33 12.51 10.77 3.73
N PHE A 34 13.84 10.86 3.57
CA PHE A 34 14.70 9.68 3.54
C PHE A 34 14.56 8.85 4.83
N GLY A 35 14.35 7.55 4.66
CA GLY A 35 14.09 6.60 5.74
C GLY A 35 12.71 6.75 6.39
N LEU A 36 11.81 7.59 5.87
CA LEU A 36 10.45 7.68 6.38
C LEU A 36 9.75 6.33 6.20
N THR A 37 9.40 5.71 7.32
CA THR A 37 8.81 4.38 7.40
C THR A 37 7.35 4.50 7.78
N ALA A 38 6.47 4.06 6.87
CA ALA A 38 5.04 3.93 7.08
C ALA A 38 4.71 2.51 7.54
N ILE A 39 4.03 2.40 8.68
CA ILE A 39 3.55 1.13 9.23
C ILE A 39 2.02 1.13 9.14
N SER A 40 1.50 0.33 8.22
CA SER A 40 0.07 0.12 8.02
C SER A 40 -0.45 -0.92 9.00
N THR A 41 -1.60 -0.64 9.60
CA THR A 41 -2.12 -1.47 10.69
C THR A 41 -3.58 -1.84 10.50
N TYR A 42 -3.92 -3.00 11.04
CA TYR A 42 -5.24 -3.59 11.00
C TYR A 42 -5.60 -4.27 12.31
N GLN A 43 -6.86 -4.17 12.72
CA GLN A 43 -7.43 -4.87 13.86
C GLN A 43 -8.90 -5.19 13.60
N LEU A 44 -9.27 -6.44 13.88
CA LEU A 44 -10.66 -6.85 14.07
C LEU A 44 -11.10 -6.49 15.48
N LYS A 45 -12.06 -5.57 15.60
CA LYS A 45 -12.71 -5.31 16.88
C LYS A 45 -14.08 -5.98 16.90
N ASN A 46 -14.15 -7.11 17.60
CA ASN A 46 -15.43 -7.75 17.92
C ASN A 46 -16.21 -6.79 18.83
N LYS A 47 -17.45 -6.52 18.44
CA LYS A 47 -18.43 -5.88 19.31
C LYS A 47 -19.40 -6.94 19.83
N GLU A 48 -20.40 -6.49 20.58
CA GLU A 48 -21.49 -7.32 21.09
C GLU A 48 -22.02 -8.32 20.04
N PRO A 49 -22.58 -9.47 20.46
CA PRO A 49 -22.92 -10.62 19.60
C PRO A 49 -23.77 -10.34 18.36
N ASN A 50 -24.32 -9.13 18.18
CA ASN A 50 -25.19 -8.72 17.08
C ASN A 50 -24.63 -7.59 16.19
N GLU A 51 -23.42 -7.06 16.42
CA GLU A 51 -22.79 -6.06 15.54
C GLU A 51 -21.70 -6.70 14.66
N GLU A 52 -21.66 -6.36 13.37
CA GLU A 52 -20.57 -6.79 12.51
C GLU A 52 -19.21 -6.27 13.02
N PRO A 53 -18.16 -7.11 13.01
CA PRO A 53 -16.85 -6.73 13.51
C PRO A 53 -16.30 -5.53 12.71
N LYS A 54 -15.90 -4.47 13.42
CA LYS A 54 -15.33 -3.29 12.78
C LYS A 54 -13.84 -3.50 12.55
N LYS A 55 -13.44 -3.38 11.28
CA LYS A 55 -12.03 -3.39 10.85
C LYS A 55 -11.46 -1.98 11.05
N LYS A 56 -10.50 -1.83 11.97
CA LYS A 56 -9.88 -0.54 12.30
C LYS A 56 -8.38 -0.58 12.06
N GLY A 57 -7.81 0.57 11.77
CA GLY A 57 -6.40 0.71 11.44
C GLY A 57 -5.98 2.16 11.35
N LYS A 58 -4.68 2.33 11.25
CA LYS A 58 -3.99 3.61 11.05
C LYS A 58 -2.67 3.36 10.34
N ILE A 59 -2.09 4.41 9.80
CA ILE A 59 -0.69 4.43 9.40
C ILE A 59 0.10 5.16 10.48
N TYR A 60 1.19 4.58 10.94
CA TYR A 60 2.17 5.24 11.80
C TYR A 60 3.40 5.58 10.98
N LEU A 61 3.83 6.84 11.01
CA LEU A 61 5.02 7.31 10.31
C LEU A 61 6.17 7.46 11.31
N PHE A 62 7.31 6.88 10.96
CA PHE A 62 8.55 6.94 11.72
C PHE A 62 9.69 7.46 10.84
N GLY A 63 10.53 8.35 11.35
CA GLY A 63 11.75 8.76 10.66
C GLY A 63 12.94 7.90 11.08
N LEU A 64 13.79 7.53 10.13
CA LEU A 64 15.08 6.91 10.40
C LEU A 64 16.04 7.96 10.96
N ASN A 65 16.63 7.67 12.11
CA ASN A 65 17.68 8.46 12.71
C ASN A 65 18.89 7.58 13.06
N GLN A 66 20.02 8.22 13.29
CA GLN A 66 21.27 7.57 13.70
C GLN A 66 21.82 8.21 14.98
N ASN A 67 22.33 7.39 15.89
CA ASN A 67 23.18 7.82 16.98
C ASN A 67 24.60 7.39 16.67
N ILE A 68 25.51 8.36 16.61
CA ILE A 68 26.94 8.09 16.39
C ILE A 68 27.58 8.05 17.78
N LYS A 69 28.21 6.92 18.10
CA LYS A 69 29.06 6.77 19.29
C LYS A 69 30.50 6.75 18.81
N ASP A 70 31.24 7.79 19.16
CA ASP A 70 32.68 7.84 18.96
C ASP A 70 33.36 7.27 20.22
N ASP A 71 34.17 6.22 20.04
CA ASP A 71 35.03 5.70 21.11
C ASP A 71 36.46 6.23 20.94
N ASP A 72 37.20 6.37 22.04
CA ASP A 72 38.55 6.97 22.09
C ASP A 72 39.58 6.22 21.21
N ASN A 73 39.22 5.04 20.68
CA ASN A 73 40.01 4.19 19.80
C ASN A 73 39.74 4.39 18.29
N ASN A 74 39.13 5.50 17.86
CA ASN A 74 38.75 5.79 16.45
C ASN A 74 37.77 4.77 15.83
N ASN A 75 37.01 4.04 16.64
CA ASN A 75 35.90 3.23 16.16
C ASN A 75 34.61 4.07 16.23
N CYS A 76 33.96 4.28 15.09
CA CYS A 76 32.61 4.85 15.02
C CYS A 76 31.58 3.72 15.00
N GLU A 77 30.78 3.61 16.05
CA GLU A 77 29.59 2.75 16.07
C GLU A 77 28.36 3.60 15.72
N ILE A 78 27.57 3.15 14.73
CA ILE A 78 26.35 3.83 14.28
C ILE A 78 25.15 2.98 14.66
N ASP A 79 24.33 3.48 15.59
CA ASP A 79 23.07 2.88 15.99
C ASP A 79 21.90 3.53 15.24
N TYR A 80 21.19 2.75 14.43
CA TYR A 80 19.98 3.21 13.76
C TYR A 80 18.74 2.99 14.63
N TYR A 81 17.83 3.97 14.63
CA TYR A 81 16.55 3.85 15.31
C TYR A 81 15.43 4.59 14.57
N LEU A 82 14.20 4.16 14.82
CA LEU A 82 12.99 4.78 14.29
C LEU A 82 12.37 5.72 15.32
N GLU A 83 12.22 6.99 14.96
CA GLU A 83 11.54 8.00 15.77
C GLU A 83 10.12 8.21 15.25
N TYR A 84 9.12 8.04 16.13
CA TYR A 84 7.73 8.32 15.78
C TYR A 84 7.54 9.79 15.40
N LYS A 85 6.94 10.04 14.22
CA LYS A 85 6.63 11.38 13.74
C LYS A 85 5.15 11.71 13.91
N LYS A 86 4.27 10.95 13.25
CA LYS A 86 2.82 11.20 13.24
C LYS A 86 2.03 9.94 12.85
N ASN A 87 0.69 10.03 12.88
CA ASN A 87 -0.18 8.97 12.36
C ASN A 87 -1.26 9.53 11.44
N ILE A 88 -1.67 8.75 10.46
CA ILE A 88 -2.81 9.01 9.57
C ILE A 88 -3.93 8.04 9.95
N ASN A 89 -5.16 8.55 10.08
CA ASN A 89 -6.29 7.78 10.57
C ASN A 89 -7.48 7.88 9.62
N PHE A 90 -7.62 6.88 8.74
CA PHE A 90 -8.77 6.72 7.85
C PHE A 90 -9.99 6.10 8.54
N HIS A 91 -9.89 5.82 9.85
CA HIS A 91 -10.92 5.15 10.65
C HIS A 91 -11.29 3.74 10.13
N ASN A 92 -10.44 3.13 9.32
CA ASN A 92 -10.59 1.82 8.71
C ASN A 92 -9.26 1.06 8.75
N GLY A 93 -9.31 -0.27 8.65
CA GLY A 93 -8.11 -1.10 8.52
C GLY A 93 -7.32 -0.74 7.27
N VAL A 94 -6.00 -0.60 7.41
CA VAL A 94 -5.08 -0.28 6.30
C VAL A 94 -4.26 -1.54 6.00
N LEU A 95 -4.42 -2.08 4.79
CA LEU A 95 -3.84 -3.36 4.39
C LEU A 95 -2.54 -3.19 3.61
N GLN A 96 -2.40 -2.10 2.85
CA GLN A 96 -1.16 -1.77 2.15
C GLN A 96 -0.97 -0.26 2.06
N SER A 97 0.27 0.19 2.08
CA SER A 97 0.65 1.58 1.81
C SER A 97 1.92 1.62 0.97
N ASN A 98 2.05 2.59 0.07
CA ASN A 98 3.30 2.79 -0.68
C ASN A 98 3.43 4.26 -1.07
N TYR A 99 4.68 4.72 -1.20
CA TYR A 99 4.98 6.10 -1.54
C TYR A 99 4.75 6.35 -3.03
N ILE A 100 4.04 7.44 -3.31
CA ILE A 100 3.77 7.94 -4.66
C ILE A 100 4.34 9.35 -4.71
N PHE A 101 4.91 9.78 -5.82
CA PHE A 101 5.42 11.14 -5.94
C PHE A 101 5.04 11.78 -7.26
N THR A 102 5.00 13.10 -7.21
CA THR A 102 5.02 13.96 -8.40
C THR A 102 6.37 14.65 -8.45
N ASN A 103 6.54 15.61 -9.35
CA ASN A 103 7.74 16.42 -9.35
C ASN A 103 7.97 17.06 -7.97
N ASP A 104 6.98 17.68 -7.34
CA ASP A 104 7.22 18.55 -6.17
C ASP A 104 6.59 18.04 -4.87
N LYS A 105 5.85 16.94 -4.92
CA LYS A 105 5.12 16.40 -3.77
C LYS A 105 5.36 14.92 -3.57
N LEU A 106 5.51 14.53 -2.30
CA LEU A 106 5.49 13.14 -1.86
C LEU A 106 4.13 12.83 -1.23
N TYR A 107 3.50 11.79 -1.77
CA TYR A 107 2.25 11.24 -1.32
C TYR A 107 2.44 9.86 -0.70
N LEU A 108 1.45 9.44 0.06
CA LEU A 108 1.30 8.05 0.51
C LEU A 108 -0.03 7.51 0.00
N GLY A 109 0.03 6.57 -0.94
CA GLY A 109 -1.11 5.77 -1.35
C GLY A 109 -1.42 4.74 -0.28
N SER A 110 -2.69 4.49 0.00
CA SER A 110 -3.10 3.59 1.09
C SER A 110 -4.36 2.82 0.71
N VAL A 111 -4.21 1.50 0.61
CA VAL A 111 -5.34 0.58 0.46
C VAL A 111 -5.89 0.26 1.83
N CYS A 112 -7.16 0.58 1.99
CA CYS A 112 -7.94 0.29 3.17
C CYS A 112 -9.05 -0.71 2.83
N VAL A 113 -9.61 -1.29 3.89
CA VAL A 113 -10.78 -2.15 3.82
C VAL A 113 -11.95 -1.50 3.07
N ASN A 114 -12.10 -0.18 3.12
CA ASN A 114 -13.23 0.51 2.49
C ASN A 114 -12.87 1.27 1.22
N GLY A 115 -11.65 1.10 0.69
CA GLY A 115 -11.23 1.78 -0.53
C GLY A 115 -9.79 2.25 -0.51
N PHE A 116 -9.49 3.19 -1.40
CA PHE A 116 -8.14 3.72 -1.59
C PHE A 116 -8.08 5.21 -1.24
N TYR A 117 -7.02 5.58 -0.52
CA TYR A 117 -6.75 6.95 -0.10
C TYR A 117 -5.40 7.42 -0.63
N LEU A 118 -5.32 8.71 -0.94
CA LEU A 118 -4.07 9.39 -1.26
C LEU A 118 -3.83 10.48 -0.23
N SER A 119 -2.69 10.42 0.46
CA SER A 119 -2.32 11.38 1.51
C SER A 119 -1.21 12.29 1.03
N ASP A 120 -1.38 13.60 1.11
CA ASP A 120 -0.32 14.59 0.95
C ASP A 120 0.44 14.71 2.27
N LEU A 121 1.69 14.26 2.30
CA LEU A 121 2.45 14.17 3.55
C LEU A 121 2.91 15.53 4.08
N LYS A 122 3.03 16.52 3.19
CA LYS A 122 3.45 17.88 3.52
C LYS A 122 2.28 18.70 4.04
N GLU A 123 1.15 18.67 3.33
CA GLU A 123 -0.06 19.41 3.71
C GLU A 123 -0.85 18.72 4.83
N GLU A 124 -0.50 17.47 5.15
CA GLU A 124 -1.17 16.64 6.16
C GLU A 124 -2.65 16.39 5.88
N THR A 125 -3.02 16.43 4.60
CA THR A 125 -4.36 16.15 4.11
C THR A 125 -4.43 14.79 3.43
N TYR A 126 -5.62 14.21 3.37
CA TYR A 126 -5.86 13.03 2.55
C TYR A 126 -7.22 13.11 1.87
N GLU A 127 -7.34 12.40 0.75
CA GLU A 127 -8.59 12.21 0.02
C GLU A 127 -8.86 10.73 -0.20
N LYS A 128 -10.15 10.35 -0.22
CA LYS A 128 -10.57 9.01 -0.63
C LYS A 128 -10.85 9.07 -2.13
N LEU A 129 -10.02 8.40 -2.93
CA LEU A 129 -10.16 8.39 -4.39
C LEU A 129 -11.09 7.27 -4.89
N LEU A 130 -11.20 6.20 -4.12
CA LEU A 130 -12.03 5.04 -4.48
C LEU A 130 -12.69 4.45 -3.25
N GLU A 131 -13.95 4.06 -3.37
CA GLU A 131 -14.69 3.32 -2.35
C GLU A 131 -14.91 1.88 -2.84
N THR A 132 -14.79 0.90 -1.93
CA THR A 132 -15.13 -0.49 -2.26
C THR A 132 -16.63 -0.63 -2.55
N SER A 133 -17.00 -1.65 -3.33
CA SER A 133 -18.42 -1.95 -3.54
C SER A 133 -19.10 -2.26 -2.20
N LYS A 134 -20.40 -1.95 -2.09
CA LYS A 134 -21.20 -2.19 -0.87
C LYS A 134 -21.47 -3.68 -0.58
N GLU A 135 -20.79 -4.57 -1.29
CA GLU A 135 -20.87 -6.00 -1.06
C GLU A 135 -20.28 -6.35 0.30
N LYS A 136 -20.90 -7.31 0.97
CA LYS A 136 -20.42 -7.75 2.27
C LYS A 136 -18.98 -8.23 2.14
N ASN A 137 -18.11 -7.72 3.01
CA ASN A 137 -16.69 -8.07 3.10
C ASN A 137 -15.82 -7.68 1.90
N ASN A 138 -16.26 -6.83 0.96
CA ASN A 138 -15.37 -6.36 -0.10
C ASN A 138 -14.33 -5.35 0.43
N SER A 139 -13.08 -5.82 0.53
CA SER A 139 -11.94 -5.06 1.04
C SER A 139 -10.97 -4.77 -0.09
N GLY A 140 -10.41 -3.56 -0.16
CA GLY A 140 -9.21 -3.33 -0.95
C GLY A 140 -8.06 -4.15 -0.37
N LEU A 141 -7.23 -4.76 -1.21
CA LEU A 141 -6.14 -5.66 -0.80
C LEU A 141 -4.76 -5.11 -1.13
N SER A 142 -4.51 -4.76 -2.39
CA SER A 142 -3.23 -4.25 -2.86
C SER A 142 -3.42 -3.14 -3.89
N PHE A 143 -2.38 -2.34 -4.13
CA PHE A 143 -2.29 -1.40 -5.22
C PHE A 143 -0.87 -1.28 -5.75
N GLU A 144 -0.76 -0.81 -6.99
CA GLU A 144 0.46 -0.24 -7.53
C GLU A 144 0.17 1.04 -8.30
N ALA A 145 1.05 2.02 -8.16
CA ALA A 145 1.09 3.23 -8.97
C ALA A 145 2.16 3.07 -10.06
N PHE A 146 1.80 3.24 -11.33
CA PHE A 146 2.74 3.14 -12.44
C PHE A 146 3.86 4.17 -12.27
N ASP A 147 5.11 3.72 -12.33
CA ASP A 147 6.31 4.53 -12.05
C ASP A 147 6.29 5.25 -10.69
N ASN A 148 5.49 4.75 -9.73
CA ASN A 148 5.21 5.40 -8.45
C ASN A 148 4.63 6.82 -8.59
N LYS A 149 3.83 7.07 -9.63
CA LYS A 149 3.17 8.36 -9.87
C LYS A 149 1.64 8.27 -9.80
N PRO A 150 0.93 9.35 -9.42
CA PRO A 150 -0.51 9.28 -9.13
C PRO A 150 -1.40 9.19 -10.37
N GLU A 151 -0.86 9.34 -11.58
CA GLU A 151 -1.64 9.43 -12.82
C GLU A 151 -2.27 8.10 -13.21
N LYS A 152 -1.70 6.97 -12.80
CA LYS A 152 -2.23 5.64 -13.15
C LYS A 152 -1.97 4.64 -12.02
N ILE A 153 -3.05 4.16 -11.40
CA ILE A 153 -3.00 3.29 -10.23
C ILE A 153 -3.91 2.09 -10.46
N CYS A 154 -3.41 0.87 -10.27
CA CYS A 154 -4.23 -0.32 -10.20
C CYS A 154 -4.45 -0.73 -8.75
N ILE A 155 -5.68 -1.13 -8.41
CA ILE A 155 -6.09 -1.50 -7.04
C ILE A 155 -6.86 -2.82 -7.11
N SER A 156 -6.53 -3.75 -6.22
CA SER A 156 -7.12 -5.08 -6.15
C SER A 156 -8.08 -5.24 -4.98
N PHE A 157 -9.03 -6.16 -5.11
CA PHE A 157 -10.10 -6.36 -4.12
C PHE A 157 -10.26 -7.82 -3.69
N SER A 158 -10.85 -8.00 -2.51
CA SER A 158 -11.13 -9.31 -1.93
C SER A 158 -12.24 -10.06 -2.63
N ASN A 159 -13.13 -9.36 -3.35
CA ASN A 159 -14.17 -9.98 -4.14
C ASN A 159 -13.68 -10.47 -5.52
N GLY A 160 -12.39 -10.35 -5.85
CA GLY A 160 -11.86 -10.76 -7.15
C GLY A 160 -11.81 -9.66 -8.21
N ASP A 161 -12.30 -8.47 -7.88
CA ASP A 161 -12.26 -7.34 -8.80
C ASP A 161 -10.90 -6.63 -8.78
N MET A 162 -10.67 -5.89 -9.85
CA MET A 162 -9.61 -4.90 -10.02
C MET A 162 -10.23 -3.56 -10.40
N CYS A 163 -9.60 -2.47 -9.99
CA CYS A 163 -9.89 -1.12 -10.44
C CYS A 163 -8.63 -0.48 -11.04
N LEU A 164 -8.80 0.24 -12.13
CA LEU A 164 -7.81 1.16 -12.69
C LEU A 164 -8.30 2.59 -12.44
N LEU A 165 -7.50 3.36 -11.69
CA LEU A 165 -7.64 4.80 -11.58
C LEU A 165 -6.71 5.49 -12.58
N VAL A 166 -7.24 6.48 -13.29
CA VAL A 166 -6.46 7.38 -14.15
C VAL A 166 -6.76 8.82 -13.77
N HIS A 167 -5.71 9.58 -13.43
CA HIS A 167 -5.80 10.94 -12.89
C HIS A 167 -6.79 11.06 -11.72
N GLY A 168 -6.75 10.09 -10.80
CA GLY A 168 -7.63 10.04 -9.64
C GLY A 168 -9.09 9.68 -9.93
N GLN A 169 -9.44 9.35 -11.18
CA GLN A 169 -10.79 8.95 -11.57
C GLN A 169 -10.85 7.46 -11.88
N GLN A 170 -11.96 6.82 -11.52
CA GLN A 170 -12.21 5.41 -11.85
C GLN A 170 -12.44 5.25 -13.36
N GLU A 171 -11.44 4.72 -14.06
CA GLU A 171 -11.52 4.46 -15.50
C GLU A 171 -12.13 3.09 -15.79
N LYS A 172 -11.71 2.06 -15.04
CA LYS A 172 -12.14 0.68 -15.28
C LYS A 172 -12.30 -0.08 -13.97
N ILE A 173 -13.38 -0.85 -13.86
CA ILE A 173 -13.51 -1.93 -12.88
C ILE A 173 -13.82 -3.20 -13.66
N TRP A 174 -13.15 -4.30 -13.32
CA TRP A 174 -13.44 -5.59 -13.92
C TRP A 174 -13.20 -6.74 -12.95
N LYS A 175 -13.90 -7.84 -13.18
CA LYS A 175 -13.69 -9.11 -12.50
C LYS A 175 -12.40 -9.73 -13.02
N ALA A 176 -11.35 -9.70 -12.22
CA ALA A 176 -10.06 -10.28 -12.61
C ALA A 176 -9.99 -11.77 -12.24
N HIS A 177 -10.51 -12.10 -11.07
CA HIS A 177 -10.46 -13.45 -10.50
C HIS A 177 -11.77 -13.80 -9.78
N ASP A 178 -11.98 -15.08 -9.51
CA ASP A 178 -13.16 -15.55 -8.76
C ASP A 178 -12.99 -15.41 -7.23
N TYR A 179 -11.76 -15.18 -6.76
CA TYR A 179 -11.37 -15.08 -5.34
C TYR A 179 -10.47 -13.86 -5.10
N HIS A 180 -10.09 -13.61 -3.84
CA HIS A 180 -9.22 -12.51 -3.41
C HIS A 180 -8.05 -12.28 -4.37
N VAL A 181 -7.87 -11.04 -4.82
CA VAL A 181 -6.71 -10.63 -5.62
C VAL A 181 -5.67 -10.01 -4.69
N TRP A 182 -4.71 -10.80 -4.25
CA TRP A 182 -3.73 -10.39 -3.23
C TRP A 182 -2.67 -9.44 -3.77
N SER A 183 -2.38 -9.52 -5.07
CA SER A 183 -1.42 -8.63 -5.71
C SER A 183 -1.88 -8.17 -7.08
N CYS A 184 -1.49 -6.94 -7.40
CA CYS A 184 -1.58 -6.38 -8.73
C CYS A 184 -0.32 -5.58 -9.00
N THR A 185 0.24 -5.69 -10.21
CA THR A 185 1.46 -4.97 -10.56
C THR A 185 1.55 -4.60 -12.04
N PHE A 186 2.12 -3.43 -12.36
CA PHE A 186 2.53 -3.08 -13.72
C PHE A 186 3.86 -3.76 -14.06
N ASN A 187 4.05 -4.19 -15.30
CA ASN A 187 5.30 -4.84 -15.73
C ASN A 187 6.32 -3.86 -16.37
N GLY A 188 6.28 -2.58 -16.00
CA GLY A 188 7.02 -1.50 -16.66
C GLY A 188 6.36 -0.96 -17.94
N ASN A 189 5.24 -1.55 -18.38
CA ASN A 189 4.36 -0.99 -19.39
C ASN A 189 3.04 -0.55 -18.73
N GLU A 190 2.65 0.71 -18.91
CA GLU A 190 1.42 1.27 -18.34
C GLU A 190 0.14 0.53 -18.79
N ASN A 191 0.21 -0.27 -19.85
CA ASN A 191 -0.92 -0.99 -20.42
C ASN A 191 -0.95 -2.46 -20.02
N VAL A 192 0.02 -2.96 -19.25
CA VAL A 192 0.07 -4.36 -18.86
C VAL A 192 0.11 -4.50 -17.35
N ILE A 193 -0.91 -5.18 -16.82
CA ILE A 193 -1.05 -5.49 -15.40
C ILE A 193 -0.94 -6.99 -15.20
N THR A 194 -0.25 -7.41 -14.16
CA THR A 194 -0.25 -8.79 -13.67
C THR A 194 -0.99 -8.84 -12.34
N THR A 195 -1.82 -9.86 -12.14
CA THR A 195 -2.56 -10.07 -10.89
C THR A 195 -2.31 -11.47 -10.34
N GLY A 196 -2.33 -11.62 -9.01
CA GLY A 196 -2.24 -12.90 -8.30
C GLY A 196 -3.43 -13.10 -7.36
N SER A 197 -3.95 -14.32 -7.27
CA SER A 197 -5.18 -14.62 -6.52
C SER A 197 -5.17 -15.93 -5.74
N ASP A 198 -6.04 -16.00 -4.72
CA ASP A 198 -6.46 -17.22 -4.03
C ASP A 198 -7.01 -18.32 -4.95
N ASP A 199 -7.44 -17.97 -6.16
CA ASP A 199 -7.93 -18.93 -7.17
C ASP A 199 -6.81 -19.80 -7.79
N CYS A 200 -5.60 -19.71 -7.22
CA CYS A 200 -4.35 -20.37 -7.60
C CYS A 200 -3.82 -19.94 -8.98
N SER A 201 -4.26 -18.79 -9.47
CA SER A 201 -3.79 -18.24 -10.74
C SER A 201 -3.14 -16.88 -10.63
N PHE A 202 -2.24 -16.65 -11.59
CA PHE A 202 -1.80 -15.31 -11.94
C PHE A 202 -2.23 -15.05 -13.39
N VAL A 203 -2.65 -13.82 -13.65
CA VAL A 203 -3.19 -13.41 -14.95
C VAL A 203 -2.45 -12.16 -15.42
N ILE A 204 -2.09 -12.15 -16.70
CA ILE A 204 -1.55 -10.97 -17.40
C ILE A 204 -2.67 -10.35 -18.21
N TRP A 205 -2.89 -9.06 -18.00
CA TRP A 205 -3.90 -8.24 -18.63
C TRP A 205 -3.25 -7.24 -19.56
N ASP A 206 -3.63 -7.23 -20.83
CA ASP A 206 -3.34 -6.11 -21.73
C ASP A 206 -4.57 -5.19 -21.75
N LEU A 207 -4.43 -4.01 -21.12
CA LEU A 207 -5.49 -3.02 -20.96
C LEU A 207 -5.99 -2.44 -22.28
N ARG A 208 -5.24 -2.61 -23.38
CA ARG A 208 -5.65 -2.21 -24.73
C ARG A 208 -6.65 -3.18 -25.35
N THR A 209 -6.83 -4.36 -24.74
CA THR A 209 -7.73 -5.42 -25.20
C THR A 209 -8.83 -5.67 -24.18
N THR A 210 -9.87 -6.40 -24.59
CA THR A 210 -11.00 -6.76 -23.72
C THR A 210 -10.85 -8.12 -23.03
N THR A 211 -9.79 -8.87 -23.36
CA THR A 211 -9.58 -10.26 -22.89
C THR A 211 -8.29 -10.39 -22.07
N ILE A 212 -8.18 -11.47 -21.30
CA ILE A 212 -6.90 -11.84 -20.68
C ILE A 212 -5.83 -12.08 -21.75
N SER A 213 -4.60 -11.62 -21.50
CA SER A 213 -3.47 -11.92 -22.39
C SER A 213 -2.90 -13.31 -22.11
N GLN A 214 -2.77 -13.67 -20.83
CA GLN A 214 -2.24 -14.96 -20.41
C GLN A 214 -2.71 -15.30 -19.00
N GLN A 215 -2.88 -16.59 -18.72
CA GLN A 215 -3.06 -17.13 -17.37
C GLN A 215 -2.18 -18.37 -17.20
N ASN A 216 -1.71 -18.62 -16.00
CA ASN A 216 -0.99 -19.86 -15.70
C ASN A 216 -1.91 -21.10 -15.82
N LYS A 217 -1.32 -22.29 -15.87
CA LYS A 217 -2.06 -23.55 -15.92
C LYS A 217 -2.58 -24.03 -14.55
N LYS A 218 -2.67 -23.12 -13.55
CA LYS A 218 -2.98 -23.44 -12.15
C LYS A 218 -2.15 -24.62 -11.60
N SER A 219 -0.85 -24.62 -11.88
CA SER A 219 0.08 -25.66 -11.39
C SER A 219 0.35 -25.55 -9.88
N HIS A 220 0.02 -24.42 -9.27
CA HIS A 220 0.09 -24.21 -7.83
C HIS A 220 -1.25 -24.59 -7.19
N THR A 221 -1.21 -25.10 -5.97
CA THR A 221 -2.40 -25.55 -5.20
C THR A 221 -2.75 -24.61 -4.06
N GLN A 222 -2.09 -23.45 -3.98
CA GLN A 222 -2.30 -22.41 -2.99
C GLN A 222 -2.35 -21.04 -3.69
N GLY A 223 -2.89 -20.05 -2.98
CA GLY A 223 -3.04 -18.68 -3.48
C GLY A 223 -1.71 -18.07 -3.94
N ILE A 224 -1.81 -17.22 -4.96
CA ILE A 224 -0.69 -16.43 -5.46
C ILE A 224 -0.82 -15.03 -4.87
N THR A 225 0.21 -14.61 -4.14
CA THR A 225 0.30 -13.34 -3.42
C THR A 225 1.47 -12.53 -3.90
#